data_AF-W0VDZ9-F1
#
_entry.id   AF-W0VDZ9-F1
#
_cell.length_a   1.000
_cell.length_b   1.000
_cell.length_c   1.000
_cell.angle_alpha   90.00
_cell.angle_beta   90.00
_cell.angle_gamma   90.00
#
_symmetry.space_group_name_H-M   'P 1'
#
loop_
_entity.id
_entity.type
_entity.pdbx_description
1 polymer ?
#
loop_
_entity_poly.entity_id
_entity_poly.type
_entity_poly.pdbx_seq_one_letter_code
_entity_poly.pdbx_strand_id
1 'polypeptide(L)'
;MKTPSKHPITPAQSRDARRGLGLSQTQVIQQSKLPGHKLKNFETGSYQPDMTFLKQLSDFYAALGVDLPDDDIAPTPAEQLKPGAAMIRTVQRPCFFISEAVQPELLDECLERMHQNDERIVSLLSTSLKSGMLGGHHDSTVAEHQELFGAMSENYLIFRLLQGNPIVQPVDAAARPTTHAHLLGQFYAKSPLAAASVGAAADEVEEEDAQ
;
A
#
# COMPACT_ATOMS: atom_id res chain seq x y z
N MET A 1 19.62 30.32 23.99
CA MET A 1 18.25 30.45 23.49
C MET A 1 17.74 29.06 23.14
N LYS A 2 16.67 28.60 23.81
CA LYS A 2 16.05 27.29 23.54
C LYS A 2 15.08 27.47 22.37
N THR A 3 15.39 26.93 21.20
CA THR A 3 14.45 26.82 20.09
C THR A 3 13.45 25.71 20.43
N PRO A 4 12.12 25.97 20.41
CA PRO A 4 11.16 24.88 20.58
C PRO A 4 11.14 24.04 19.31
N SER A 5 11.75 22.85 19.37
CA SER A 5 11.74 21.82 18.32
C SER A 5 10.42 21.04 18.33
N LYS A 6 9.28 21.73 18.38
CA LYS A 6 7.97 21.08 18.28
C LYS A 6 7.60 21.01 16.81
N HIS A 7 7.62 19.82 16.23
CA HIS A 7 7.14 19.62 14.86
C HIS A 7 5.60 19.77 14.84
N PRO A 8 5.02 20.53 13.90
CA PRO A 8 3.57 20.74 13.83
C PRO A 8 2.76 19.47 13.58
N ILE A 9 3.37 18.49 12.91
CA ILE A 9 2.74 17.21 12.58
C ILE A 9 3.82 16.14 12.38
N THR A 10 3.54 14.91 12.82
CA THR A 10 4.39 13.73 12.60
C THR A 10 3.92 12.89 11.39
N PRO A 11 4.77 12.01 10.83
CA PRO A 11 4.36 11.10 9.75
C PRO A 11 3.15 10.21 10.10
N ALA A 12 3.07 9.76 11.36
CA ALA A 12 1.95 8.96 11.84
C ALA A 12 0.68 9.80 11.90
N GLN A 13 0.74 10.99 12.51
CA GLN A 13 -0.38 11.92 12.57
C GLN A 13 -0.89 12.32 11.18
N SER A 14 -0.01 12.55 10.19
CA SER A 14 -0.44 12.82 8.80
C SER A 14 -1.24 11.65 8.21
N ARG A 15 -0.73 10.42 8.36
CA ARG A 15 -1.43 9.22 7.84
C ARG A 15 -2.76 9.00 8.55
N ASP A 16 -2.80 9.18 9.85
CA ASP A 16 -4.00 8.96 10.66
C ASP A 16 -5.05 10.04 10.39
N ALA A 17 -4.66 11.31 10.27
CA ALA A 17 -5.52 12.41 9.86
C ALA A 17 -6.13 12.16 8.47
N ARG A 18 -5.29 11.75 7.50
CA ARG A 18 -5.73 11.40 6.15
C ARG A 18 -6.74 10.24 6.14
N ARG A 19 -6.47 9.19 6.91
CA ARG A 19 -7.37 8.04 7.07
C ARG A 19 -8.70 8.43 7.73
N GLY A 20 -8.65 9.25 8.78
CA GLY A 20 -9.84 9.74 9.47
C GLY A 20 -10.76 10.58 8.57
N LEU A 21 -10.19 11.28 7.60
CA LEU A 21 -10.92 12.06 6.59
C LEU A 21 -11.33 11.25 5.35
N GLY A 22 -10.92 9.99 5.25
CA GLY A 22 -11.18 9.16 4.07
C GLY A 22 -10.49 9.65 2.79
N LEU A 23 -9.36 10.36 2.91
CA LEU A 23 -8.63 10.91 1.77
C LEU A 23 -7.50 9.97 1.30
N SER A 24 -7.30 9.86 0.00
CA SER A 24 -6.10 9.21 -0.57
C SER A 24 -4.90 10.17 -0.51
N GLN A 25 -3.67 9.63 -0.58
CA GLN A 25 -2.47 10.46 -0.57
C GLN A 25 -2.46 11.43 -1.76
N THR A 26 -2.89 10.97 -2.93
CA THR A 26 -3.05 11.80 -4.14
C THR A 26 -4.04 12.93 -3.93
N GLN A 27 -5.17 12.68 -3.26
CA GLN A 27 -6.14 13.71 -2.95
C GLN A 27 -5.56 14.78 -2.01
N VAL A 28 -4.80 14.38 -0.99
CA VAL A 28 -4.11 15.34 -0.12
C VAL A 28 -3.10 16.19 -0.92
N ILE A 29 -2.34 15.58 -1.84
CA ILE A 29 -1.39 16.30 -2.70
C ILE A 29 -2.12 17.35 -3.56
N GLN A 30 -3.22 16.96 -4.19
CA GLN A 30 -4.01 17.84 -5.06
C GLN A 30 -4.66 18.99 -4.26
N GLN A 31 -5.23 18.69 -3.10
CA GLN A 31 -5.98 19.66 -2.30
C GLN A 31 -5.07 20.61 -1.51
N SER A 32 -4.00 20.09 -0.89
CA SER A 32 -3.03 20.90 -0.13
C SER A 32 -2.07 21.69 -1.04
N LYS A 33 -1.95 21.29 -2.32
CA LYS A 33 -0.95 21.80 -3.28
C LYS A 33 0.49 21.62 -2.81
N LEU A 34 0.73 20.71 -1.87
CA LEU A 34 2.06 20.39 -1.38
C LEU A 34 2.81 19.52 -2.39
N PRO A 35 4.15 19.60 -2.46
CA PRO A 35 4.95 18.74 -3.33
C PRO A 35 4.74 17.25 -3.00
N GLY A 36 4.15 16.50 -3.93
CA GLY A 36 3.74 15.11 -3.69
C GLY A 36 4.86 14.17 -3.26
N HIS A 37 6.05 14.30 -3.88
CA HIS A 37 7.23 13.52 -3.50
C HIS A 37 7.65 13.75 -2.04
N LYS A 38 7.53 14.99 -1.53
CA LYS A 38 7.85 15.30 -0.13
C LYS A 38 6.83 14.68 0.81
N LEU A 39 5.53 14.72 0.48
CA LEU A 39 4.49 14.10 1.29
C LEU A 39 4.65 12.58 1.34
N LYS A 40 4.87 11.94 0.19
CA LYS A 40 5.10 10.48 0.10
C LYS A 40 6.30 10.05 0.95
N ASN A 41 7.43 10.75 0.81
CA ASN A 41 8.65 10.39 1.55
C ASN A 41 8.54 10.74 3.04
N PHE A 42 7.76 11.75 3.40
CA PHE A 42 7.46 12.08 4.79
C PHE A 42 6.59 11.03 5.45
N GLU A 43 5.46 10.64 4.85
CA GLU A 43 4.54 9.65 5.44
C GLU A 43 5.16 8.25 5.57
N THR A 44 6.11 7.91 4.70
CA THR A 44 6.90 6.67 4.78
C THR A 44 8.05 6.73 5.80
N GLY A 45 8.37 7.91 6.32
CA GLY A 45 9.47 8.13 7.28
C GLY A 45 10.86 8.14 6.64
N SER A 46 10.94 8.17 5.30
CA SER A 46 12.20 8.18 4.53
C SER A 46 12.80 9.58 4.39
N TYR A 47 12.04 10.62 4.75
CA TYR A 47 12.43 12.02 4.62
C TYR A 47 11.81 12.88 5.73
N GLN A 48 12.56 13.84 6.24
CA GLN A 48 12.06 14.85 7.17
C GLN A 48 11.98 16.21 6.46
N PRO A 49 10.77 16.70 6.13
CA PRO A 49 10.56 18.01 5.52
C PRO A 49 10.96 19.17 6.44
N ASP A 50 11.12 20.34 5.83
CA ASP A 50 11.28 21.59 6.56
C ASP A 50 10.02 21.98 7.35
N MET A 51 10.18 22.90 8.30
CA MET A 51 9.09 23.36 9.17
C MET A 51 7.97 24.07 8.41
N THR A 52 8.27 24.68 7.26
CA THR A 52 7.26 25.35 6.43
C THR A 52 6.31 24.33 5.83
N PHE A 53 6.84 23.23 5.28
CA PHE A 53 6.06 22.12 4.77
C PHE A 53 5.20 21.48 5.88
N LEU A 54 5.80 21.19 7.03
CA LEU A 54 5.07 20.56 8.15
C LEU A 54 3.94 21.45 8.66
N LYS A 55 4.17 22.77 8.72
CA LYS A 55 3.12 23.72 9.11
C LYS A 55 2.00 23.76 8.07
N GLN A 56 2.31 23.85 6.78
CA GLN A 56 1.29 23.86 5.72
C GLN A 56 0.44 22.59 5.72
N LEU A 57 1.06 21.43 5.97
CA LEU A 57 0.36 20.16 6.08
C LEU A 57 -0.53 20.10 7.34
N SER A 58 -0.02 20.58 8.48
CA SER A 58 -0.80 20.71 9.72
C SER A 58 -1.99 21.67 9.55
N ASP A 59 -1.77 22.84 8.96
CA ASP A 59 -2.80 23.84 8.70
C ASP A 59 -3.89 23.28 7.76
N PHE A 60 -3.50 22.48 6.77
CA PHE A 60 -4.42 21.79 5.86
C PHE A 60 -5.36 20.85 6.60
N TYR A 61 -4.84 19.98 7.46
CA TYR A 61 -5.69 19.06 8.22
C TYR A 61 -6.56 19.78 9.27
N ALA A 62 -6.02 20.83 9.91
CA ALA A 62 -6.78 21.68 10.81
C ALA A 62 -7.96 22.36 10.10
N ALA A 63 -7.76 22.84 8.87
CA ALA A 63 -8.83 23.43 8.06
C ALA A 63 -9.94 22.44 7.68
N LEU A 64 -9.63 21.14 7.68
CA LEU A 64 -10.60 20.06 7.47
C LEU A 64 -11.25 19.55 8.77
N GLY A 65 -10.96 20.21 9.90
CA GLY A 65 -11.54 19.90 11.21
C GLY A 65 -10.84 18.77 11.96
N VAL A 66 -9.62 18.39 11.56
CA VAL A 66 -8.80 17.43 12.31
C VAL A 66 -8.09 18.16 13.45
N ASP A 67 -8.38 17.74 14.68
CA ASP A 67 -7.60 18.15 15.83
C ASP A 67 -6.39 17.22 15.97
N LEU A 68 -5.21 17.74 15.65
CA LEU A 68 -3.97 16.99 15.78
C LEU A 68 -3.55 17.04 17.25
N PRO A 69 -3.43 15.90 17.95
CA PRO A 69 -3.09 15.91 19.36
C PRO A 69 -1.77 16.64 19.57
N ASP A 70 -1.76 17.52 20.57
CA ASP A 70 -0.58 18.16 21.12
C ASP A 70 0.24 17.10 21.88
N ASP A 71 0.65 16.03 21.20
CA ASP A 71 1.57 15.08 21.76
C ASP A 71 2.88 15.84 21.98
N ASP A 72 3.18 16.07 23.27
CA ASP A 72 4.53 16.33 23.70
C ASP A 72 5.39 15.25 23.06
N ILE A 73 6.26 15.67 22.15
CA ILE A 73 7.43 14.90 21.82
C ILE A 73 8.17 14.81 23.15
N ALA A 74 7.88 13.80 23.97
CA ALA A 74 8.88 13.31 24.89
C ALA A 74 10.08 13.11 23.97
N PRO A 75 11.18 13.87 24.13
CA PRO A 75 12.39 13.46 23.48
C PRO A 75 12.56 12.03 23.95
N THR A 76 12.47 11.06 23.05
CA THR A 76 13.09 9.76 23.27
C THR A 76 14.42 10.11 23.92
N PRO A 77 14.69 9.66 25.16
CA PRO A 77 15.84 10.15 25.89
C PRO A 77 16.98 10.08 24.91
N ALA A 78 17.59 11.22 24.61
CA ALA A 78 18.88 11.22 23.98
C ALA A 78 19.75 10.54 25.03
N GLU A 79 19.80 9.20 25.00
CA GLU A 79 20.91 8.46 25.56
C GLU A 79 22.11 9.21 25.04
N GLN A 80 22.84 9.84 25.96
CA GLN A 80 24.07 10.52 25.62
C GLN A 80 24.92 9.49 24.89
N LEU A 81 24.92 9.57 23.56
CA LEU A 81 25.66 8.69 22.70
C LEU A 81 27.11 8.97 23.06
N LYS A 82 27.68 8.10 23.89
CA LYS A 82 29.13 8.06 24.08
C LYS A 82 29.73 7.93 22.67
N PRO A 83 30.81 8.65 22.35
CA PRO A 83 31.48 8.47 21.06
C PRO A 83 31.72 6.97 20.79
N GLY A 84 31.13 6.43 19.73
CA GLY A 84 31.15 5.00 19.39
C GLY A 84 29.92 4.17 19.79
N ALA A 85 28.92 4.75 20.46
CA ALA A 85 27.72 4.04 20.91
C ALA A 85 26.49 4.30 20.03
N ALA A 86 26.61 4.26 18.70
CA ALA A 86 25.44 4.15 17.83
C ALA A 86 25.19 2.68 17.51
N MET A 87 24.71 1.90 18.49
CA MET A 87 23.99 0.68 18.11
C MET A 87 22.61 1.13 17.65
N ILE A 88 22.46 1.27 16.34
CA ILE A 88 21.17 1.36 15.67
C ILE A 88 20.29 0.26 16.30
N ARG A 89 19.29 0.64 17.11
CA ARG A 89 18.24 -0.30 17.48
C ARG A 89 17.39 -0.48 16.23
N THR A 90 17.80 -1.40 15.38
CA THR A 90 16.99 -1.91 14.28
C THR A 90 15.77 -2.55 14.90
N VAL A 91 14.67 -1.80 14.96
CA VAL A 91 13.36 -2.42 15.10
C VAL A 91 13.21 -3.29 13.86
N GLN A 92 13.29 -4.61 14.01
CA GLN A 92 12.93 -5.52 12.93
C GLN A 92 11.45 -5.31 12.64
N ARG A 93 11.17 -4.42 11.69
CA ARG A 93 9.87 -4.35 11.05
C ARG A 93 9.76 -5.57 10.15
N PRO A 94 8.58 -6.20 10.03
CA PRO A 94 8.36 -7.19 9.01
C PRO A 94 8.70 -6.56 7.65
N CYS A 95 9.84 -6.94 7.11
CA CYS A 95 10.18 -6.69 5.73
C CYS A 95 9.94 -8.01 4.99
N PHE A 96 9.45 -7.91 3.76
CA PHE A 96 9.43 -9.05 2.87
C PHE A 96 10.46 -8.78 1.77
N PHE A 97 11.12 -9.85 1.35
CA PHE A 97 12.07 -9.79 0.26
C PHE A 97 11.32 -9.79 -1.06
N ILE A 98 11.73 -8.90 -1.96
CA ILE A 98 11.28 -8.89 -3.35
C ILE A 98 12.36 -9.63 -4.15
N SER A 99 11.93 -10.54 -5.02
CA SER A 99 12.83 -11.26 -5.91
C SER A 99 13.49 -10.28 -6.89
N GLU A 100 14.78 -10.47 -7.13
CA GLU A 100 15.53 -9.68 -8.12
C GLU A 100 15.04 -9.91 -9.56
N ALA A 101 14.32 -11.01 -9.81
CA ALA A 101 13.68 -11.30 -11.08
C ALA A 101 12.46 -10.40 -11.37
N VAL A 102 11.96 -9.65 -10.38
CA VAL A 102 10.83 -8.74 -10.56
C VAL A 102 11.34 -7.42 -11.13
N GLN A 103 10.89 -7.09 -12.34
CA GLN A 103 11.24 -5.83 -12.99
C GLN A 103 10.74 -4.63 -12.16
N PRO A 104 11.49 -3.51 -12.08
CA PRO A 104 11.11 -2.34 -11.28
C PRO A 104 9.73 -1.77 -11.63
N GLU A 105 9.39 -1.73 -12.92
CA GLU A 105 8.11 -1.23 -13.41
C GLU A 105 6.96 -2.11 -12.91
N LEU A 106 7.14 -3.43 -12.95
CA LEU A 106 6.19 -4.39 -12.40
C LEU A 106 6.06 -4.24 -10.87
N LEU A 107 7.17 -4.00 -10.16
CA LEU A 107 7.12 -3.77 -8.73
C LEU A 107 6.20 -2.58 -8.39
N ASP A 108 6.38 -1.46 -9.07
CA ASP A 108 5.54 -0.27 -8.86
C ASP A 108 4.07 -0.53 -9.18
N GLU A 109 3.77 -1.23 -10.28
CA GLU A 109 2.41 -1.63 -10.65
C GLU A 109 1.77 -2.57 -9.61
N CYS A 110 2.53 -3.55 -9.09
CA CYS A 110 2.08 -4.46 -8.04
C CYS A 110 1.73 -3.70 -6.77
N LEU A 111 2.61 -2.80 -6.32
CA LEU A 111 2.41 -2.04 -5.09
C LEU A 111 1.21 -1.08 -5.21
N GLU A 112 1.04 -0.45 -6.38
CA GLU A 112 -0.13 0.39 -6.66
C GLU A 112 -1.42 -0.45 -6.69
N ARG A 113 -1.40 -1.64 -7.31
CA ARG A 113 -2.55 -2.55 -7.30
C ARG A 113 -2.93 -3.00 -5.90
N MET A 114 -1.93 -3.34 -5.06
CA MET A 114 -2.15 -3.67 -3.65
C MET A 114 -2.79 -2.50 -2.90
N HIS A 115 -2.33 -1.27 -3.17
CA HIS A 115 -2.90 -0.08 -2.56
C HIS A 115 -4.37 0.13 -2.94
N GLN A 116 -4.72 -0.01 -4.23
CA GLN A 116 -6.10 0.07 -4.71
C GLN A 116 -6.99 -1.01 -4.09
N ASN A 117 -6.47 -2.23 -3.93
CA ASN A 117 -7.17 -3.31 -3.26
C ASN A 117 -7.39 -2.99 -1.78
N ASP A 118 -6.40 -2.42 -1.08
CA ASP A 118 -6.56 -1.99 0.31
C ASP A 118 -7.65 -0.91 0.45
N GLU A 119 -7.66 0.09 -0.44
CA GLU A 119 -8.72 1.11 -0.49
C GLU A 119 -10.10 0.46 -0.71
N ARG A 120 -10.20 -0.51 -1.62
CA ARG A 120 -11.45 -1.23 -1.89
C ARG A 120 -11.90 -2.09 -0.72
N ILE A 121 -10.97 -2.79 -0.05
CA ILE A 121 -11.21 -3.59 1.15
C ILE A 121 -11.80 -2.70 2.25
N VAL A 122 -11.18 -1.55 2.52
CA VAL A 122 -11.67 -0.60 3.54
C VAL A 122 -13.07 -0.08 3.20
N SER A 123 -13.31 0.23 1.92
CA SER A 123 -14.64 0.66 1.44
C SER A 123 -15.71 -0.42 1.66
N LEU A 124 -15.43 -1.67 1.29
CA LEU A 124 -16.35 -2.80 1.45
C LEU A 124 -16.61 -3.12 2.93
N LEU A 125 -15.58 -3.12 3.78
CA LEU A 125 -15.71 -3.34 5.22
C LEU A 125 -16.57 -2.30 5.92
N SER A 126 -16.68 -1.10 5.35
CA SER A 126 -17.49 0.00 5.87
C SER A 126 -18.94 -0.02 5.35
N THR A 127 -19.29 -0.97 4.47
CA THR A 127 -20.63 -1.06 3.87
C THR A 127 -21.58 -1.85 4.77
N SER A 128 -22.76 -1.30 5.02
CA SER A 128 -23.80 -1.97 5.83
C SER A 128 -24.36 -3.22 5.14
N LEU A 129 -24.44 -4.32 5.87
CA LEU A 129 -25.00 -5.57 5.37
C LEU A 129 -26.51 -5.45 5.13
N LYS A 130 -26.97 -5.89 3.97
CA LYS A 130 -28.40 -5.97 3.62
C LYS A 130 -28.91 -7.39 3.80
N SER A 131 -30.11 -7.53 4.35
CA SER A 131 -30.80 -8.81 4.52
C SER A 131 -31.69 -9.13 3.32
N GLY A 132 -31.82 -10.42 3.00
CA GLY A 132 -32.71 -10.92 1.95
C GLY A 132 -34.17 -11.01 2.40
N MET A 133 -35.08 -11.03 1.42
CA MET A 133 -36.54 -11.04 1.66
C MET A 133 -37.07 -12.34 2.28
N LEU A 134 -36.32 -13.44 2.16
CA LEU A 134 -36.65 -14.77 2.71
C LEU A 134 -35.71 -15.18 3.85
N GLY A 135 -35.04 -14.21 4.48
CA GLY A 135 -33.92 -14.44 5.40
C GLY A 135 -32.57 -14.51 4.67
N GLY A 136 -31.48 -14.59 5.43
CA GLY A 136 -30.12 -14.55 4.91
C GLY A 136 -29.69 -13.15 4.43
N HIS A 137 -28.59 -13.09 3.69
CA HIS A 137 -28.06 -11.85 3.11
C HIS A 137 -28.65 -11.58 1.72
N HIS A 138 -28.84 -10.31 1.39
CA HIS A 138 -29.21 -9.88 0.06
C HIS A 138 -28.11 -10.24 -0.95
N ASP A 139 -28.46 -10.55 -2.20
CA ASP A 139 -27.49 -10.94 -3.25
C ASP A 139 -26.35 -9.92 -3.42
N SER A 140 -26.67 -8.63 -3.28
CA SER A 140 -25.63 -7.58 -3.32
C SER A 140 -24.62 -7.72 -2.19
N THR A 141 -25.07 -8.07 -0.97
CA THR A 141 -24.18 -8.30 0.18
C THR A 141 -23.28 -9.50 -0.10
N VAL A 142 -23.81 -10.58 -0.71
CA VAL A 142 -23.03 -11.75 -1.09
C VAL A 142 -21.98 -11.40 -2.14
N ALA A 143 -22.36 -10.61 -3.15
CA ALA A 143 -21.45 -10.15 -4.20
C ALA A 143 -20.34 -9.23 -3.63
N GLU A 144 -20.69 -8.26 -2.79
CA GLU A 144 -19.74 -7.38 -2.10
C GLU A 144 -18.78 -8.19 -1.21
N HIS A 145 -19.27 -9.25 -0.57
CA HIS A 145 -18.46 -10.15 0.24
C HIS A 145 -17.49 -10.99 -0.60
N GLN A 146 -17.94 -11.48 -1.77
CA GLN A 146 -17.06 -12.17 -2.72
C GLN A 146 -15.99 -11.23 -3.26
N GLU A 147 -16.34 -9.99 -3.55
CA GLU A 147 -15.38 -8.95 -3.99
C GLU A 147 -14.34 -8.66 -2.90
N LEU A 148 -14.76 -8.56 -1.64
CA LEU A 148 -13.87 -8.37 -0.49
C LEU A 148 -12.82 -9.48 -0.41
N PHE A 149 -13.26 -10.75 -0.49
CA PHE A 149 -12.33 -11.89 -0.53
C PHE A 149 -11.47 -11.89 -1.79
N GLY A 150 -12.01 -11.46 -2.93
CA GLY A 150 -11.26 -11.32 -4.18
C GLY A 150 -10.09 -10.34 -4.04
N ALA A 151 -10.33 -9.15 -3.49
CA ALA A 151 -9.30 -8.14 -3.26
C ALA A 151 -8.22 -8.62 -2.27
N MET A 152 -8.62 -9.27 -1.16
CA MET A 152 -7.67 -9.85 -0.22
C MET A 152 -6.82 -10.97 -0.85
N SER A 153 -7.46 -11.82 -1.65
CA SER A 153 -6.78 -12.93 -2.33
C SER A 153 -5.81 -12.42 -3.40
N GLU A 154 -6.18 -11.38 -4.15
CA GLU A 154 -5.28 -10.77 -5.14
C GLU A 154 -4.04 -10.17 -4.47
N ASN A 155 -4.17 -9.50 -3.31
CA ASN A 155 -3.00 -9.02 -2.55
C ASN A 155 -2.06 -10.17 -2.15
N TYR A 156 -2.62 -11.33 -1.78
CA TYR A 156 -1.80 -12.51 -1.51
C TYR A 156 -1.09 -13.03 -2.78
N LEU A 157 -1.78 -13.07 -3.93
CA LEU A 157 -1.15 -13.48 -5.18
C LEU A 157 -0.05 -12.52 -5.63
N ILE A 158 -0.25 -11.21 -5.49
CA ILE A 158 0.79 -10.20 -5.74
C ILE A 158 1.98 -10.42 -4.83
N PHE A 159 1.75 -10.66 -3.54
CA PHE A 159 2.82 -10.95 -2.60
C PHE A 159 3.65 -12.16 -3.03
N ARG A 160 2.99 -13.24 -3.49
CA ARG A 160 3.66 -14.44 -3.99
C ARG A 160 4.45 -14.19 -5.28
N LEU A 161 3.91 -13.37 -6.18
CA LEU A 161 4.60 -12.92 -7.39
C LEU A 161 5.86 -12.12 -7.03
N LEU A 162 5.75 -11.14 -6.14
CA LEU A 162 6.87 -10.30 -5.70
C LEU A 162 7.99 -11.12 -5.03
N GLN A 163 7.64 -12.23 -4.39
CA GLN A 163 8.61 -13.19 -3.83
C GLN A 163 9.26 -14.11 -4.89
N GLY A 164 8.94 -13.96 -6.18
CA GLY A 164 9.40 -14.85 -7.24
C GLY A 164 8.76 -16.24 -7.20
N ASN A 165 7.64 -16.40 -6.49
CA ASN A 165 6.96 -17.68 -6.29
C ASN A 165 5.47 -17.61 -6.70
N PRO A 166 5.15 -17.26 -7.96
CA PRO A 166 3.77 -17.18 -8.42
C PRO A 166 3.09 -18.56 -8.34
N ILE A 167 1.93 -18.61 -7.69
CA ILE A 167 1.14 -19.86 -7.54
C ILE A 167 0.16 -20.02 -8.72
N VAL A 168 -0.14 -18.92 -9.40
CA VAL A 168 -1.07 -18.86 -10.54
C VAL A 168 -0.30 -18.40 -11.75
N GLN A 169 -0.47 -19.11 -12.86
CA GLN A 169 0.03 -18.70 -14.16
C GLN A 169 -1.11 -18.09 -14.97
N PRO A 170 -0.87 -17.02 -15.75
CA PRO A 170 -1.84 -16.55 -16.71
C PRO A 170 -2.10 -17.68 -17.71
N VAL A 171 -3.38 -17.90 -18.00
CA VAL A 171 -3.82 -18.82 -19.07
C VAL A 171 -4.62 -18.04 -20.10
N ASP A 172 -4.74 -18.60 -21.30
CA ASP A 172 -5.56 -18.01 -22.35
C ASP A 172 -6.99 -17.75 -21.83
N ALA A 173 -7.38 -16.47 -21.86
CA ALA A 173 -8.69 -16.00 -21.44
C ALA A 173 -9.83 -16.56 -22.33
N ALA A 174 -9.52 -16.98 -23.56
CA ALA A 174 -10.48 -17.58 -24.49
C ALA A 174 -10.67 -19.10 -24.29
N ALA A 175 -9.79 -19.77 -23.54
CA ALA A 175 -9.91 -21.20 -23.29
C ALA A 175 -11.13 -21.52 -22.42
N ARG A 176 -11.67 -22.74 -22.48
CA ARG A 176 -12.69 -23.18 -21.53
C ARG A 176 -12.02 -23.65 -20.24
N PRO A 177 -12.33 -23.08 -19.06
CA PRO A 177 -11.73 -23.54 -17.81
C PRO A 177 -12.24 -24.94 -17.45
N THR A 178 -11.29 -25.84 -17.15
CA THR A 178 -11.55 -27.24 -16.77
C THR A 178 -11.11 -27.55 -15.35
N THR A 179 -10.33 -26.66 -14.73
CA THR A 179 -9.84 -26.77 -13.35
C THR A 179 -10.02 -25.42 -12.64
N HIS A 180 -9.98 -25.42 -11.30
CA HIS A 180 -9.96 -24.18 -10.53
C HIS A 180 -8.72 -23.33 -10.83
N ALA A 181 -7.58 -23.96 -11.12
CA ALA A 181 -6.38 -23.26 -11.56
C ALA A 181 -6.61 -22.52 -12.89
N HIS A 182 -7.29 -23.13 -13.87
CA HIS A 182 -7.66 -22.46 -15.12
C HIS A 182 -8.61 -21.29 -14.87
N LEU A 183 -9.65 -21.49 -14.06
CA LEU A 183 -10.61 -20.42 -13.78
C LEU A 183 -9.94 -19.23 -13.08
N LEU A 184 -9.08 -19.49 -12.10
CA LEU A 184 -8.32 -18.47 -11.41
C LEU A 184 -7.30 -17.78 -12.32
N GLY A 185 -6.59 -18.55 -13.16
CA GLY A 185 -5.64 -18.03 -14.14
C GLY A 185 -6.30 -17.14 -15.19
N GLN A 186 -7.55 -17.41 -15.59
CA GLN A 186 -8.32 -16.52 -16.48
C GLN A 186 -8.76 -15.23 -15.80
N PHE A 187 -9.06 -15.29 -14.51
CA PHE A 187 -9.34 -14.10 -13.72
C PHE A 187 -8.08 -13.25 -13.57
N TYR A 188 -6.96 -13.90 -13.28
CA TYR A 188 -5.64 -13.29 -13.19
C TYR A 188 -5.20 -12.69 -14.52
N ALA A 189 -5.46 -13.37 -15.65
CA ALA A 189 -5.16 -12.88 -17.01
C ALA A 189 -5.85 -11.54 -17.35
N LYS A 190 -6.95 -11.21 -16.67
CA LYS A 190 -7.66 -9.93 -16.80
C LYS A 190 -7.16 -8.87 -15.82
N SER A 191 -6.35 -9.25 -14.84
CA SER A 191 -5.67 -8.31 -13.95
C SER A 191 -4.51 -7.64 -14.72
N PRO A 192 -4.22 -6.36 -14.46
CA PRO A 192 -3.02 -5.69 -15.00
C PRO A 192 -1.72 -6.48 -14.77
N LEU A 193 -1.69 -7.31 -13.73
CA LEU A 193 -0.57 -8.15 -13.33
C LEU A 193 -0.25 -9.30 -14.29
N ALA A 194 -1.19 -9.65 -15.18
CA ALA A 194 -1.01 -10.74 -16.14
C ALA A 194 0.14 -10.46 -17.11
N ALA A 195 0.19 -9.23 -17.64
CA ALA A 195 1.19 -8.81 -18.62
C ALA A 195 2.61 -8.94 -18.07
N ALA A 196 2.76 -8.77 -16.77
CA ALA A 196 4.05 -8.68 -16.13
C ALA A 196 4.60 -10.04 -15.64
N SER A 197 3.72 -11.04 -15.47
CA SER A 197 4.15 -12.44 -15.25
C SER A 197 4.72 -13.13 -16.50
N VAL A 198 4.47 -12.58 -17.70
CA VAL A 198 4.95 -13.14 -18.98
C VAL A 198 6.35 -12.62 -19.34
N GLY A 199 6.70 -11.38 -18.94
CA GLY A 199 8.02 -10.80 -19.20
C GLY A 199 9.18 -11.52 -18.52
N ALA A 200 8.96 -12.08 -17.32
CA ALA A 200 10.00 -12.81 -16.58
C ALA A 200 10.34 -14.18 -17.20
N ALA A 201 9.41 -14.80 -17.95
CA ALA A 201 9.63 -16.11 -18.57
C ALA A 201 10.23 -16.01 -19.98
N ALA A 202 10.18 -14.84 -20.63
CA ALA A 202 10.71 -14.66 -21.98
C ALA A 202 12.24 -14.41 -21.98
N ASP A 203 12.77 -13.71 -20.96
CA ASP A 203 14.21 -13.44 -20.85
C ASP A 203 15.04 -14.68 -20.49
N GLU A 204 14.47 -15.69 -19.83
CA GLU A 204 15.18 -16.95 -19.52
C GLU A 204 15.38 -17.85 -20.74
N VAL A 205 14.62 -17.66 -21.83
CA VAL A 205 14.69 -18.53 -23.02
C VAL A 205 15.75 -18.05 -24.03
N GLU A 206 16.12 -16.76 -24.03
CA GLU A 206 17.12 -16.25 -24.98
C GLU A 206 18.59 -16.47 -24.55
N GLU A 207 18.87 -16.77 -23.28
CA GLU A 207 20.25 -17.05 -22.82
C GLU A 207 20.70 -18.52 -23.00
N GLU A 208 19.78 -19.47 -23.19
CA GLU A 208 20.13 -20.90 -23.32
C GLU A 208 20.51 -21.32 -24.76
N ASP A 209 20.21 -20.51 -25.78
CA ASP A 209 20.54 -20.78 -27.19
C ASP A 209 21.86 -20.14 -27.67
N ALA A 210 22.65 -19.54 -26.76
CA ALA A 210 23.89 -18.83 -27.08
C ALA A 210 25.18 -19.46 -26.51
N GLN A 211 25.18 -20.74 -26.09
CA GLN A 211 26.38 -21.45 -25.62
C GLN A 211 26.73 -22.70 -26.43
#